data_AF-A0A1H6NHD6-F1
#
_entry.id   AF-A0A1H6NHD6-F1
#
_cell.length_a   1.000
_cell.length_b   1.000
_cell.length_c   1.000
_cell.angle_alpha   90.00
_cell.angle_beta   90.00
_cell.angle_gamma   90.00
#
_symmetry.space_group_name_H-M   'P 1'
#
loop_
_entity.id
_entity.type
_entity.pdbx_description
1 polymer ?
#
loop_
_entity_poly.entity_id
_entity_poly.type
_entity_poly.pdbx_seq_one_letter_code
_entity_poly.pdbx_strand_id
1 'polypeptide(L)' 'MATFRHPVTGVLLNEISVVRPRKLSEMEAETARLLRQQGLKLQDITAMLGTNQGRVADVLWPGRRGNGDQPVLI' A
#
# COMPACT_ATOMS: atom_id res chain seq x y z
N MET A 1 -15.67 4.34 -3.34
CA MET A 1 -16.78 4.29 -2.37
C MET A 1 -17.54 5.58 -2.48
N ALA A 2 -18.86 5.52 -2.68
CA ALA A 2 -19.68 6.73 -2.75
C ALA A 2 -19.70 7.38 -1.37
N THR A 3 -19.23 8.62 -1.28
CA THR A 3 -19.44 9.47 -0.13
C THR A 3 -20.92 9.85 -0.11
N PHE A 4 -21.67 9.26 0.81
CA PHE A 4 -23.11 9.49 0.90
C PHE A 4 -23.38 10.42 2.08
N ARG A 5 -24.20 11.43 1.85
CA ARG A 5 -24.68 12.28 2.94
C ARG A 5 -25.82 11.55 3.63
N HIS A 6 -25.70 11.36 4.94
CA HIS A 6 -26.76 10.76 5.72
C HIS A 6 -28.03 11.62 5.62
N PRO A 7 -29.18 11.08 5.16
CA PRO A 7 -30.32 11.88 4.70
C PRO A 7 -31.06 12.62 5.82
N VAL A 8 -30.82 12.24 7.08
CA VAL A 8 -31.46 12.84 8.27
C VAL A 8 -30.52 13.78 9.02
N THR A 9 -29.21 13.50 9.03
CA THR A 9 -28.23 14.21 9.88
C THR A 9 -27.21 15.02 9.07
N GLY A 10 -27.14 14.83 7.75
CA GLY A 10 -26.25 15.56 6.84
C GLY A 10 -24.77 15.15 6.89
N VAL A 11 -24.39 14.25 7.81
CA VAL A 11 -23.01 13.77 7.99
C VAL A 11 -22.52 13.04 6.75
N LEU A 12 -21.28 13.32 6.35
CA LEU A 12 -20.62 12.71 5.20
C LEU A 12 -20.09 11.31 5.57
N LEU A 13 -20.74 10.26 5.07
CA LEU A 13 -20.26 8.89 5.22
C LEU A 13 -19.17 8.63 4.18
N ASN A 14 -18.14 7.85 4.53
CA ASN A 14 -16.93 7.60 3.73
C ASN A 14 -15.95 8.77 3.60
N GLU A 15 -15.94 9.70 4.56
CA GLU A 15 -14.91 10.73 4.63
C GLU A 15 -13.60 10.16 5.19
N ILE A 16 -12.64 9.86 4.32
CA ILE A 16 -11.28 9.48 4.73
C ILE A 16 -10.48 10.77 4.95
N SER A 17 -10.42 11.24 6.20
CA SER A 17 -9.75 12.50 6.59
C SER A 17 -8.23 12.39 6.67
N VAL A 18 -7.68 11.18 6.86
CA VAL A 18 -6.23 10.94 6.94
C VAL A 18 -5.73 10.38 5.61
N VAL A 19 -5.36 11.27 4.69
CA VAL A 19 -4.70 10.87 3.46
C VAL A 19 -3.24 10.53 3.80
N ARG A 20 -2.94 9.25 4.03
CA ARG A 20 -1.53 8.81 3.95
C ARG A 20 -1.03 9.12 2.53
N PRO A 21 0.16 9.72 2.39
CA PRO A 21 0.76 9.97 1.08
C PRO A 21 0.72 8.73 0.20
N ARG A 22 0.51 8.93 -1.09
CA ARG A 22 0.36 7.82 -2.06
C ARG A 22 1.63 6.95 -2.13
N LYS A 23 2.78 7.52 -1.75
CA LYS A 23 4.10 6.89 -1.72
C LYS A 23 4.62 6.86 -0.29
N LEU A 24 5.48 5.88 -0.01
CA LEU A 24 6.29 5.88 1.21
C LEU A 24 7.25 7.09 1.16
N SER A 25 7.50 7.70 2.31
CA SER A 25 8.60 8.64 2.48
C SER A 25 9.93 7.94 2.23
N GLU A 26 10.99 8.72 2.02
CA GLU A 26 12.34 8.19 1.81
C GLU A 26 12.81 7.31 2.98
N MET A 27 12.55 7.75 4.22
CA MET A 27 12.88 6.98 5.43
C MET A 27 12.08 5.68 5.55
N GLU A 28 10.79 5.69 5.21
CA GLU A 28 9.97 4.47 5.21
C GLU A 28 10.41 3.51 4.09
N ALA A 29 10.82 4.03 2.93
CA ALA A 29 11.34 3.23 1.83
C ALA A 29 12.67 2.56 2.20
N GLU A 30 13.57 3.29 2.85
CA GLU A 30 14.83 2.72 3.33
C GLU A 30 14.60 1.68 4.43
N THR A 31 13.69 1.96 5.35
CA THR A 31 13.27 1.00 6.38
C THR A 31 12.73 -0.28 5.74
N ALA A 32 11.89 -0.18 4.71
CA ALA A 32 11.39 -1.35 3.98
C ALA A 32 12.51 -2.19 3.35
N ARG A 33 13.54 -1.54 2.78
CA ARG A 33 14.71 -2.23 2.20
C ARG A 33 15.52 -2.97 3.25
N LEU A 34 15.79 -2.33 4.39
CA LEU A 34 16.53 -2.94 5.49
C LEU A 34 15.78 -4.14 6.07
N LEU A 35 14.47 -4.01 6.33
CA LEU A 35 13.65 -5.13 6.81
C LEU A 35 13.62 -6.28 5.79
N ARG A 36 13.63 -5.95 4.49
CA ARG A 36 13.72 -6.98 3.45
C ARG A 36 15.08 -7.69 3.45
N GLN A 37 16.17 -6.95 3.64
CA GLN A 37 17.52 -7.54 3.78
C GLN A 37 17.66 -8.43 5.02
N GLN A 38 16.93 -8.13 6.10
CA GLN A 38 16.82 -8.97 7.28
C GLN A 38 15.99 -10.25 7.06
N GLY A 39 15.44 -10.44 5.85
CA GLY A 39 14.70 -11.65 5.47
C GLY A 39 13.21 -11.60 5.75
N LEU A 40 12.65 -10.47 6.22
CA LEU A 40 11.21 -10.36 6.47
C LEU A 40 10.41 -10.47 5.16
N LYS A 41 9.22 -11.05 5.27
CA LYS A 41 8.30 -11.18 4.14
C LYS A 41 7.59 -9.85 3.90
N LEU A 42 7.14 -9.64 2.66
CA LEU A 42 6.43 -8.42 2.25
C LEU A 42 5.23 -8.10 3.16
N GLN A 43 4.47 -9.13 3.55
CA GLN A 43 3.28 -9.02 4.38
C GLN A 43 3.62 -8.51 5.79
N ASP A 44 4.71 -9.01 6.36
CA ASP A 44 5.19 -8.59 7.68
C ASP A 44 5.68 -7.14 7.63
N ILE A 45 6.47 -6.79 6.60
CA ILE A 45 6.96 -5.41 6.39
C ILE A 45 5.79 -4.43 6.21
N THR A 46 4.72 -4.85 5.52
CA THR A 46 3.53 -4.00 5.35
C THR A 46 2.78 -3.77 6.65
N ALA A 47 2.61 -4.83 7.44
CA ALA A 47 1.99 -4.72 8.75
C ALA A 47 2.81 -3.81 9.67
N MET A 48 4.13 -3.94 9.67
CA MET A 48 5.05 -3.12 10.48
C MET A 48 5.03 -1.64 10.09
N LEU A 49 4.98 -1.33 8.80
CA LEU A 49 4.92 0.06 8.30
C LEU A 49 3.49 0.65 8.31
N GLY A 50 2.47 -0.16 8.59
CA GLY A 50 1.07 0.25 8.58
C GLY A 50 0.62 0.80 7.22
N THR A 51 1.07 0.17 6.13
CA THR A 51 0.82 0.64 4.76
C THR A 51 0.32 -0.48 3.84
N ASN A 52 0.04 -0.16 2.58
CA ASN A 52 -0.45 -1.13 1.59
C ASN A 52 0.70 -1.94 0.95
N GLN A 53 0.44 -3.22 0.64
CA GLN A 53 1.42 -4.14 0.02
C GLN A 53 1.98 -3.64 -1.29
N GLY A 54 1.13 -3.01 -2.11
CA GLY A 54 1.56 -2.39 -3.34
C GLY A 54 2.61 -1.30 -3.13
N ARG A 55 2.50 -0.50 -2.06
CA ARG A 55 3.46 0.59 -1.80
C ARG A 55 4.82 0.06 -1.38
N VAL A 56 4.84 -0.99 -0.55
CA VAL A 56 6.10 -1.66 -0.18
C VAL A 56 6.69 -2.39 -1.39
N ALA A 57 5.85 -3.05 -2.19
CA ALA A 57 6.27 -3.75 -3.40
C ALA A 57 6.90 -2.80 -4.44
N ASP A 58 6.39 -1.58 -4.58
CA ASP A 58 6.97 -0.56 -5.48
C ASP A 58 8.41 -0.19 -5.09
N VAL A 59 8.69 -0.15 -3.79
CA VAL A 59 10.02 0.18 -3.25
C VAL A 59 10.98 -1.01 -3.39
N LEU A 60 10.49 -2.22 -3.13
CA LEU A 60 11.33 -3.42 -3.14
C LEU A 60 11.56 -3.99 -4.55
N TRP A 61 10.61 -3.81 -5.46
CA TRP A 61 10.68 -4.31 -6.84
C TRP A 61 10.22 -3.25 -7.85
N PRO A 62 10.99 -2.17 -8.03
CA PRO A 62 10.70 -1.16 -9.04
C PRO A 62 10.69 -1.82 -10.43
N GLY A 63 9.53 -1.84 -11.07
CA GLY A 63 9.34 -2.46 -12.41
C GLY A 63 8.48 -3.72 -12.45
N ARG A 64 8.18 -4.36 -11.31
CA ARG A 64 7.32 -5.57 -11.27
C ARG A 64 5.81 -5.30 -11.45
N ARG A 65 5.42 -4.02 -11.55
CA ARG A 65 4.07 -3.58 -11.95
C ARG A 65 3.87 -3.53 -13.47
N GLY A 66 4.83 -4.02 -14.25
CA GLY A 66 4.66 -4.30 -15.66
C GLY A 66 4.13 -5.71 -15.87
N ASN A 67 2.89 -5.78 -16.35
CA ASN A 67 2.26 -6.94 -16.98
C ASN A 67 1.75 -8.07 -16.06
N GLY A 68 0.45 -8.35 -16.19
CA GLY A 68 -0.20 -9.56 -15.67
C GLY A 68 0.22 -10.78 -16.48
N ASP A 69 1.49 -11.13 -16.43
CA ASP A 69 2.00 -12.37 -17.00
C ASP A 69 1.67 -13.50 -16.02
N GLN A 70 0.44 -14.00 -16.12
CA GLN A 70 0.11 -15.33 -15.61
C GLN A 70 0.98 -16.31 -16.38
N PRO A 71 1.72 -17.23 -15.73
CA PRO A 71 2.40 -18.27 -16.46
C PRO A 71 1.34 -19.11 -17.17
N VAL A 72 1.29 -19.01 -18.50
CA VAL A 72 0.56 -19.99 -19.32
C VAL A 72 1.34 -21.29 -19.18
N LEU A 73 0.80 -22.19 -18.37
CA LEU A 73 1.17 -23.60 -18.40
C LEU A 73 0.75 -24.13 -19.78
N ILE A 74 1.75 -24.39 -20.63
CA ILE A 74 1.62 -25.23 -21.83
C ILE A 74 2.16 -26.61 -21.49
#